data_AF-A0A5C8V794-F1
#
_entry.id   AF-A0A5C8V794-F1
#
_cell.length_a   1.000
_cell.length_b   1.000
_cell.length_c   1.000
_cell.angle_alpha   90.00
_cell.angle_beta   90.00
_cell.angle_gamma   90.00
#
_symmetry.space_group_name_H-M   'P 1'
#
loop_
_entity.id
_entity.type
_entity.pdbx_description
1 polymer ?
#
loop_
_entity_poly.entity_id
_entity_poly.type
_entity_poly.pdbx_seq_one_letter_code
_entity_poly.pdbx_strand_id
1 'polypeptide(L)'
;MVQKFNPEIDKVYFINRYTLFHIMSGSGTIQVDFKNYTDWQDKAIYLEKGQYIKFFSDDFVVRKIEFPSKSIFEKKEVRVLFKHLISLGYINFNECEECKRYLSNTVFSENTAEIIDISSKQWYWQNPFQASKEEYQIIFDVKDIIDQEYYGNFTNNDLSALMLENGYDAQALVKDKVGFSVRTLLSNKRLMESKKKIAFTDKSIQEVSYETGYKDPAYFNRVFKNTTGQTPSQFRDGFDYENRDSFTQNLIELLKEHHLEHRALDFYADKMNLSVKALSKKTRAKMNASLGQLIRNEVISTSKRLLSQDASIKDVAYALGFEEANHFSHFFKNYTGNTPTDYKIKKYNS
;
A
#
# COMPACT_ATOMS: atom_id res chain seq x y z
N MET A 1 11.54 4.22 -6.05
CA MET A 1 12.73 3.88 -5.23
C MET A 1 13.00 2.39 -5.40
N VAL A 2 14.25 2.01 -5.71
CA VAL A 2 14.64 0.60 -5.87
C VAL A 2 15.46 0.19 -4.64
N GLN A 3 15.09 -0.91 -4.00
CA GLN A 3 15.78 -1.45 -2.83
C GLN A 3 15.97 -2.95 -2.98
N LYS A 4 17.18 -3.45 -2.69
CA LYS A 4 17.45 -4.88 -2.50
C LYS A 4 17.55 -5.16 -1.01
N PHE A 5 16.91 -6.22 -0.53
CA PHE A 5 16.95 -6.61 0.87
C PHE A 5 16.67 -8.11 1.07
N ASN A 6 17.01 -8.60 2.25
CA ASN A 6 16.67 -9.94 2.72
C ASN A 6 15.51 -9.78 3.71
N PRO A 7 14.33 -10.35 3.45
CA PRO A 7 13.19 -10.18 4.33
C PRO A 7 13.40 -10.96 5.64
N GLU A 8 12.89 -10.39 6.72
CA GLU A 8 12.83 -11.05 8.02
C GLU A 8 11.68 -12.06 8.01
N ILE A 9 11.91 -13.24 8.60
CA ILE A 9 10.92 -14.31 8.68
C ILE A 9 9.67 -13.82 9.43
N ASP A 10 8.50 -14.08 8.84
CA ASP A 10 7.16 -13.75 9.37
C ASP A 10 6.93 -12.26 9.67
N LYS A 11 7.82 -11.38 9.21
CA LYS A 11 7.62 -9.94 9.28
C LYS A 11 6.57 -9.49 8.28
N VAL A 12 5.65 -8.65 8.74
CA VAL A 12 4.64 -8.02 7.88
C VAL A 12 5.25 -6.82 7.18
N TYR A 13 5.24 -6.84 5.85
CA TYR A 13 5.60 -5.70 5.00
C TYR A 13 4.33 -5.10 4.40
N PHE A 14 3.86 -3.98 4.97
CA PHE A 14 2.71 -3.26 4.43
C PHE A 14 3.08 -2.53 3.14
N ILE A 15 2.15 -2.56 2.20
CA ILE A 15 2.29 -1.91 0.90
C ILE A 15 1.56 -0.59 0.97
N ASN A 16 2.33 0.51 0.97
CA ASN A 16 1.79 1.87 1.09
C ASN A 16 1.79 2.62 -0.24
N ARG A 17 2.55 2.12 -1.22
CA ARG A 17 2.63 2.60 -2.60
C ARG A 17 2.53 1.42 -3.55
N TYR A 18 2.15 1.68 -4.80
CA TYR A 18 2.27 0.68 -5.85
C TYR A 18 3.70 0.16 -5.88
N THR A 19 3.86 -1.15 -5.71
CA THR A 19 5.16 -1.77 -5.47
C THR A 19 5.29 -3.03 -6.30
N LEU A 20 6.44 -3.22 -6.91
CA LEU A 20 6.87 -4.48 -7.52
C LEU A 20 7.87 -5.16 -6.59
N PHE A 21 7.61 -6.40 -6.19
CA PHE A 21 8.61 -7.28 -5.59
C PHE A 21 9.07 -8.30 -6.61
N HIS A 22 10.37 -8.36 -6.86
CA HIS A 22 11.02 -9.40 -7.64
C HIS A 22 11.80 -10.30 -6.69
N ILE A 23 11.41 -11.58 -6.62
CA ILE A 23 12.07 -12.59 -5.82
C ILE A 23 13.25 -13.14 -6.61
N MET A 24 14.44 -12.64 -6.31
CA MET A 24 15.66 -12.93 -7.09
C MET A 24 16.25 -14.30 -6.77
N SER A 25 16.05 -14.76 -5.53
CA SER A 25 16.46 -16.09 -5.07
C SER A 25 15.71 -16.40 -3.77
N GLY A 26 15.82 -17.66 -3.35
CA GLY A 26 15.19 -18.17 -2.13
C GLY A 26 14.05 -19.13 -2.45
N SER A 27 13.84 -20.03 -1.52
CA SER A 27 12.89 -21.13 -1.60
C SER A 27 11.99 -21.08 -0.38
N GLY A 28 10.69 -21.26 -0.58
CA GLY A 28 9.74 -21.26 0.52
C GLY A 28 8.42 -20.59 0.19
N THR A 29 7.72 -20.23 1.26
CA THR A 29 6.37 -19.67 1.16
C THR A 29 6.40 -18.15 1.34
N ILE A 30 5.76 -17.44 0.43
CA ILE A 30 5.35 -16.06 0.65
C ILE A 30 3.87 -16.04 1.02
N GLN A 31 3.45 -15.05 1.79
CA GLN A 31 2.04 -14.79 2.05
C GLN A 31 1.68 -13.38 1.63
N VAL A 32 0.64 -13.26 0.82
CA VAL A 32 0.03 -11.97 0.49
C VAL A 32 -1.42 -12.01 0.92
N ASP A 33 -1.83 -11.03 1.73
CA ASP A 33 -3.22 -10.89 2.18
C ASP A 33 -3.82 -12.21 2.71
N PHE A 34 -3.12 -12.86 3.64
CA PHE A 34 -3.48 -14.14 4.28
C PHE A 34 -3.51 -15.36 3.36
N LYS A 35 -3.15 -15.23 2.08
CA LYS A 35 -3.03 -16.35 1.15
C LYS A 35 -1.55 -16.71 0.98
N ASN A 36 -1.24 -17.97 1.18
CA ASN A 36 0.10 -18.53 1.03
C ASN A 36 0.32 -18.93 -0.42
N TYR A 37 1.55 -18.71 -0.90
CA TYR A 37 1.97 -19.08 -2.23
C TYR A 37 3.39 -19.66 -2.18
N THR A 38 3.63 -20.71 -2.97
CA THR A 38 4.92 -21.40 -3.12
C THR A 38 5.49 -21.16 -4.51
N ASP A 39 6.74 -21.59 -4.73
CA ASP A 39 7.40 -21.58 -6.04
C ASP A 39 7.57 -20.16 -6.61
N TRP A 40 8.10 -19.24 -5.81
CA TRP A 40 8.25 -17.82 -6.17
C TRP A 40 9.62 -17.41 -6.69
N GLN A 41 10.57 -18.34 -6.82
CA GLN A 41 11.88 -18.03 -7.38
C GLN A 41 11.75 -17.46 -8.80
N ASP A 42 12.48 -16.37 -9.08
CA ASP A 42 12.49 -15.65 -10.36
C ASP A 42 11.13 -15.13 -10.82
N LYS A 43 10.21 -14.90 -9.88
CA LYS A 43 8.91 -14.29 -10.14
C LYS A 43 8.83 -12.86 -9.61
N ALA A 44 8.07 -12.05 -10.32
CA ALA A 44 7.66 -10.73 -9.88
C ALA A 44 6.20 -10.72 -9.47
N ILE A 45 5.90 -9.88 -8.48
CA ILE A 45 4.56 -9.57 -8.05
C ILE A 45 4.38 -8.06 -7.93
N TYR A 46 3.30 -7.57 -8.49
CA TYR A 46 2.83 -6.20 -8.32
C TYR A 46 1.82 -6.16 -7.17
N LEU A 47 1.98 -5.25 -6.22
CA LEU A 47 1.10 -5.09 -5.08
C LEU A 47 0.61 -3.64 -5.00
N GLU A 48 -0.67 -3.47 -4.71
CA GLU A 48 -1.29 -2.17 -4.50
C GLU A 48 -1.30 -1.75 -3.04
N LYS A 49 -1.56 -0.45 -2.82
CA LYS A 49 -1.69 0.12 -1.49
C LYS A 49 -2.76 -0.63 -0.68
N GLY A 50 -2.44 -0.94 0.58
CA GLY A 50 -3.34 -1.62 1.52
C GLY A 50 -3.19 -3.14 1.53
N GLN A 51 -2.35 -3.71 0.66
CA GLN A 51 -1.94 -5.11 0.76
C GLN A 51 -0.76 -5.26 1.74
N TYR A 52 -0.47 -6.49 2.14
CA TYR A 52 0.78 -6.82 2.82
C TYR A 52 1.42 -8.09 2.24
N ILE A 53 2.73 -8.21 2.42
CA ILE A 53 3.47 -9.44 2.12
C ILE A 53 4.27 -9.90 3.34
N LYS A 54 4.41 -11.21 3.50
CA LYS A 54 5.31 -11.88 4.44
C LYS A 54 6.15 -12.92 3.73
N PHE A 55 7.29 -13.22 4.32
CA PHE A 55 8.21 -14.25 3.87
C PHE A 55 8.41 -15.25 5.01
N PHE A 56 8.31 -16.55 4.73
CA PHE A 56 8.46 -17.61 5.73
C PHE A 56 9.77 -18.39 5.58
N SER A 57 10.76 -17.78 4.91
CA SER A 57 12.11 -18.30 4.77
C SER A 57 13.11 -17.14 4.88
N ASP A 58 14.32 -17.42 5.37
CA ASP A 58 15.44 -16.47 5.49
C ASP A 58 16.36 -16.46 4.26
N ASP A 59 16.20 -17.39 3.33
CA ASP A 59 16.99 -17.49 2.10
C ASP A 59 16.51 -16.57 0.97
N PHE A 60 15.41 -15.85 1.17
CA PHE A 60 14.87 -14.93 0.18
C PHE A 60 15.80 -13.73 -0.04
N VAL A 61 16.05 -13.43 -1.30
CA VAL A 61 16.67 -12.17 -1.73
C VAL A 61 15.68 -11.45 -2.63
N VAL A 62 15.25 -10.27 -2.19
CA VAL A 62 14.12 -9.58 -2.80
C VAL A 62 14.52 -8.19 -3.27
N ARG A 63 14.11 -7.86 -4.49
CA ARG A 63 14.16 -6.50 -5.02
C ARG A 63 12.78 -5.88 -4.93
N LYS A 64 12.67 -4.78 -4.20
CA LYS A 64 11.48 -3.92 -4.10
C LYS A 64 11.65 -2.71 -5.00
N ILE A 65 10.67 -2.45 -5.86
CA ILE A 65 10.59 -1.25 -6.70
C ILE A 65 9.29 -0.54 -6.35
N GLU A 66 9.40 0.60 -5.69
CA GLU A 66 8.26 1.47 -5.40
C GLU A 66 8.11 2.51 -6.49
N PHE A 67 6.90 2.64 -7.01
CA PHE A 67 6.59 3.57 -8.08
C PHE A 67 6.14 4.93 -7.51
N PRO A 68 6.72 6.05 -7.97
CA PRO A 68 6.52 7.36 -7.34
C PRO A 68 5.18 8.03 -7.69
N SER A 69 4.62 7.77 -8.88
CA SER A 69 3.41 8.47 -9.35
C SER A 69 2.19 7.55 -9.41
N LYS A 70 1.08 7.99 -8.82
CA LYS A 70 -0.23 7.34 -8.96
C LYS A 70 -0.81 7.45 -10.37
N SER A 71 -0.48 8.50 -11.12
CA SER A 71 -1.10 8.80 -12.42
C SER A 71 -0.84 7.74 -13.50
N ILE A 72 0.29 7.03 -13.42
CA ILE A 72 0.58 5.92 -14.34
C ILE A 72 -0.39 4.75 -14.12
N PHE A 73 -0.87 4.58 -12.89
CA PHE A 73 -1.77 3.47 -12.50
C PHE A 73 -3.25 3.79 -12.73
N GLU A 74 -3.59 5.04 -13.03
CA GLU A 74 -4.93 5.43 -13.49
C GLU A 74 -5.18 5.00 -14.94
N LYS A 75 -4.12 4.65 -15.69
CA LYS A 75 -4.25 4.13 -17.06
C LYS A 75 -4.92 2.76 -17.06
N LYS A 76 -5.99 2.66 -17.84
CA LYS A 76 -6.80 1.45 -18.02
C LYS A 76 -5.99 0.22 -18.47
N GLU A 77 -4.86 0.41 -19.16
CA GLU A 77 -3.99 -0.70 -19.56
C GLU A 77 -3.07 -1.22 -18.44
N VAL A 78 -2.78 -0.40 -17.43
CA VAL A 78 -1.77 -0.71 -16.39
C VAL A 78 -2.39 -1.36 -15.15
N ARG A 79 -3.65 -1.00 -14.82
CA ARG A 79 -4.32 -1.46 -13.59
C ARG A 79 -4.37 -2.99 -13.43
N VAL A 80 -4.34 -3.73 -14.54
CA VAL A 80 -4.39 -5.21 -14.56
C VAL A 80 -3.27 -5.84 -13.74
N LEU A 81 -2.11 -5.20 -13.65
CA LEU A 81 -0.96 -5.71 -12.90
C LEU A 81 -1.21 -5.77 -11.40
N PHE A 82 -2.02 -4.85 -10.86
CA PHE A 82 -2.19 -4.65 -9.42
C PHE A 82 -3.49 -5.23 -8.88
N LYS A 83 -4.46 -5.50 -9.77
CA LYS A 83 -5.83 -5.90 -9.40
C LYS A 83 -6.00 -7.41 -9.43
N HIS A 84 -5.50 -8.08 -8.40
CA HIS A 84 -5.57 -9.54 -8.23
C HIS A 84 -7.01 -10.03 -7.99
N LEU A 85 -7.71 -10.45 -9.06
CA LEU A 85 -9.13 -10.85 -9.00
C LEU A 85 -9.38 -12.25 -8.42
N ILE A 86 -8.57 -13.24 -8.81
CA ILE A 86 -8.76 -14.66 -8.42
C ILE A 86 -7.50 -15.19 -7.72
N SER A 87 -6.36 -14.97 -8.36
CA SER A 87 -5.03 -15.36 -7.91
C SER A 87 -4.11 -14.16 -7.97
N LEU A 88 -2.97 -14.32 -7.31
CA LEU A 88 -1.85 -13.41 -7.47
C LEU A 88 -1.38 -13.49 -8.93
N GLY A 89 -1.53 -12.39 -9.65
CA GLY A 89 -0.84 -12.20 -10.91
C GLY A 89 0.66 -12.13 -10.64
N TYR A 90 1.44 -12.87 -11.42
CA TYR A 90 2.89 -12.81 -11.37
C TYR A 90 3.49 -12.79 -12.76
N ILE A 91 4.69 -12.26 -12.82
CA ILE A 91 5.51 -12.29 -14.02
C ILE A 91 6.59 -13.32 -13.81
N ASN A 92 6.58 -14.34 -14.67
CA ASN A 92 7.69 -15.27 -14.75
C ASN A 92 8.79 -14.63 -15.61
N PHE A 93 9.88 -14.23 -14.97
CA PHE A 93 10.99 -13.61 -15.69
C PHE A 93 11.68 -14.60 -16.62
N ASN A 94 11.65 -15.90 -16.31
CA ASN A 94 12.24 -16.92 -17.18
C ASN A 94 11.56 -17.01 -18.54
N GLU A 95 10.29 -16.59 -18.62
CA GLU A 95 9.46 -16.61 -19.83
C GLU A 95 9.37 -15.22 -20.51
N CYS A 96 10.09 -14.20 -20.02
CA CYS A 96 10.07 -12.85 -20.57
C CYS A 96 11.49 -12.30 -20.80
N GLU A 97 12.01 -12.50 -22.01
CA GLU A 97 13.35 -12.03 -22.39
C GLU A 97 13.50 -10.50 -22.33
N GLU A 98 12.44 -9.74 -22.63
CA GLU A 98 12.45 -8.28 -22.46
C GLU A 98 12.55 -7.87 -20.99
N CYS A 99 11.85 -8.60 -20.11
CA CYS A 99 11.91 -8.35 -18.68
C CYS A 99 13.29 -8.69 -18.11
N LYS A 100 13.91 -9.80 -18.54
CA LYS A 100 15.30 -10.16 -18.17
C LYS A 100 16.26 -9.07 -18.61
N ARG A 101 16.15 -8.60 -19.86
CA ARG A 101 16.98 -7.53 -20.43
C ARG A 101 16.81 -6.21 -19.68
N TYR A 102 15.58 -5.84 -19.33
CA TYR A 102 15.33 -4.66 -18.51
C TYR A 102 16.01 -4.80 -17.14
N LEU A 103 15.76 -5.88 -16.41
CA LEU A 103 16.25 -6.07 -15.03
C LEU A 103 17.76 -6.32 -14.91
N SER A 104 18.40 -6.79 -15.97
CA SER A 104 19.86 -6.96 -16.04
C SER A 104 20.58 -5.65 -16.40
N ASN A 105 19.99 -4.83 -17.28
CA ASN A 105 20.61 -3.59 -17.75
C ASN A 105 20.29 -2.36 -16.89
N THR A 106 19.19 -2.37 -16.13
CA THR A 106 18.75 -1.24 -15.29
C THR A 106 19.09 -1.44 -13.82
N VAL A 107 20.37 -1.73 -13.52
CA VAL A 107 20.84 -1.70 -12.11
C VAL A 107 20.71 -0.29 -11.51
N PHE A 108 20.58 0.77 -12.34
CA PHE A 108 20.47 2.17 -11.87
C PHE A 108 19.59 3.10 -12.74
N SER A 109 18.65 2.58 -13.55
CA SER A 109 17.77 3.50 -14.32
C SER A 109 16.55 3.89 -13.49
N GLU A 110 16.31 5.18 -13.34
CA GLU A 110 15.10 5.72 -12.71
C GLU A 110 13.84 5.54 -13.58
N ASN A 111 13.99 5.03 -14.82
CA ASN A 111 12.87 4.86 -15.75
C ASN A 111 12.05 3.60 -15.45
N THR A 112 11.25 3.65 -14.38
CA THR A 112 10.33 2.58 -13.99
C THR A 112 9.14 2.40 -14.94
N ALA A 113 8.95 3.27 -15.95
CA ALA A 113 7.82 3.19 -16.88
C ALA A 113 7.96 2.01 -17.86
N GLU A 114 9.20 1.67 -18.25
CA GLU A 114 9.48 0.57 -19.18
C GLU A 114 9.08 -0.79 -18.62
N ILE A 115 9.40 -1.09 -17.34
CA ILE A 115 8.98 -2.36 -16.75
C ILE A 115 7.47 -2.47 -16.62
N ILE A 116 6.75 -1.36 -16.40
CA ILE A 116 5.29 -1.37 -16.36
C ILE A 116 4.72 -1.73 -17.74
N ASP A 117 5.24 -1.13 -18.80
CA ASP A 117 4.79 -1.38 -20.17
C ASP A 117 5.04 -2.84 -20.60
N ILE A 118 6.27 -3.34 -20.39
CA ILE A 118 6.66 -4.72 -20.68
C ILE A 118 5.76 -5.71 -19.91
N SER A 119 5.60 -5.47 -18.61
CA SER A 119 4.77 -6.29 -17.74
C SER A 119 3.30 -6.33 -18.16
N SER A 120 2.74 -5.16 -18.51
CA SER A 120 1.34 -5.06 -18.95
C SER A 120 1.13 -5.83 -20.25
N LYS A 121 2.06 -5.71 -21.21
CA LYS A 121 2.04 -6.48 -22.46
C LYS A 121 2.08 -7.99 -22.21
N GLN A 122 2.97 -8.45 -21.33
CA GLN A 122 3.06 -9.87 -20.97
C GLN A 122 1.77 -10.37 -20.33
N TRP A 123 1.17 -9.59 -19.42
CA TRP A 123 -0.07 -9.96 -18.77
C TRP A 123 -1.22 -10.13 -19.76
N TYR A 124 -1.37 -9.19 -20.71
CA TYR A 124 -2.39 -9.29 -21.76
C TYR A 124 -2.12 -10.48 -22.70
N TRP A 125 -0.86 -10.78 -22.99
CA TRP A 125 -0.50 -11.96 -23.78
C TRP A 125 -0.88 -13.27 -23.08
N GLN A 126 -0.71 -13.37 -21.75
CA GLN A 126 -1.15 -14.53 -20.96
C GLN A 126 -2.67 -14.72 -20.97
N ASN A 127 -3.43 -13.63 -21.16
CA ASN A 127 -4.89 -13.61 -21.25
C ASN A 127 -5.59 -14.54 -20.22
N PRO A 128 -5.37 -14.35 -18.90
CA PRO A 128 -5.76 -15.33 -17.88
C PRO A 128 -7.28 -15.56 -17.77
N PHE A 129 -8.10 -14.62 -18.25
CA PHE A 129 -9.56 -14.72 -18.23
C PHE A 129 -10.16 -15.06 -19.61
N GLN A 130 -9.33 -15.31 -20.63
CA GLN A 130 -9.78 -15.56 -22.00
C GLN A 130 -10.79 -14.51 -22.48
N ALA A 131 -10.43 -13.25 -22.28
CA ALA A 131 -11.28 -12.09 -22.48
C ALA A 131 -10.72 -11.16 -23.58
N SER A 132 -11.59 -10.43 -24.25
CA SER A 132 -11.21 -9.35 -25.16
C SER A 132 -10.68 -8.13 -24.38
N LYS A 133 -10.08 -7.17 -25.09
CA LYS A 133 -9.61 -5.91 -24.47
C LYS A 133 -10.78 -5.14 -23.86
N GLU A 134 -11.92 -5.09 -24.52
CA GLU A 134 -13.16 -4.44 -24.06
C GLU A 134 -13.72 -5.16 -22.83
N GLU A 135 -13.77 -6.49 -22.86
CA GLU A 135 -14.21 -7.31 -21.73
C GLU A 135 -13.31 -7.10 -20.50
N TYR A 136 -11.99 -6.98 -20.69
CA TYR A 136 -11.07 -6.61 -19.62
C TYR A 136 -11.42 -5.26 -19.00
N GLN A 137 -11.77 -4.26 -19.82
CA GLN A 137 -12.14 -2.95 -19.27
C GLN A 137 -13.35 -3.06 -18.36
N ILE A 138 -14.36 -3.81 -18.76
CA ILE A 138 -15.55 -4.03 -17.95
C ILE A 138 -15.18 -4.74 -16.65
N ILE A 139 -14.46 -5.87 -16.72
CA ILE A 139 -14.07 -6.67 -15.55
C ILE A 139 -13.31 -5.84 -14.52
N PHE A 140 -12.35 -5.03 -14.95
CA PHE A 140 -11.56 -4.21 -14.04
C PHE A 140 -12.30 -2.93 -13.60
N ASP A 141 -13.22 -2.38 -14.39
CA ASP A 141 -14.14 -1.32 -13.94
C ASP A 141 -15.00 -1.83 -12.77
N VAL A 142 -15.49 -3.08 -12.82
CA VAL A 142 -16.19 -3.73 -11.69
C VAL A 142 -15.31 -3.81 -10.45
N LYS A 143 -14.05 -4.23 -10.63
CA LYS A 143 -13.09 -4.36 -9.53
C LYS A 143 -12.83 -3.01 -8.87
N ASP A 144 -12.68 -1.96 -9.65
CA ASP A 144 -12.45 -0.61 -9.15
C ASP A 144 -13.64 -0.08 -8.36
N ILE A 145 -14.87 -0.27 -8.86
CA ILE A 145 -16.09 0.08 -8.11
C ILE A 145 -16.13 -0.67 -6.79
N ILE A 146 -15.87 -2.00 -6.79
CA ILE A 146 -15.86 -2.78 -5.54
C ILE A 146 -14.78 -2.26 -4.58
N ASP A 147 -13.57 -1.96 -5.06
CA ASP A 147 -12.49 -1.46 -4.22
C ASP A 147 -12.79 -0.09 -3.60
N GLN A 148 -13.54 0.74 -4.31
CA GLN A 148 -13.91 2.10 -3.88
C GLN A 148 -15.16 2.09 -3.00
N GLU A 149 -16.12 1.20 -3.24
CA GLU A 149 -17.45 1.27 -2.61
C GLU A 149 -17.72 0.15 -1.60
N TYR A 150 -16.77 -0.76 -1.32
CA TYR A 150 -17.06 -1.93 -0.46
C TYR A 150 -17.50 -1.59 0.98
N TYR A 151 -17.23 -0.39 1.48
CA TYR A 151 -17.48 0.00 2.86
C TYR A 151 -18.93 0.45 3.12
N GLY A 152 -19.28 0.62 4.39
CA GLY A 152 -20.52 1.27 4.81
C GLY A 152 -21.80 0.63 4.26
N ASN A 153 -22.75 1.46 3.81
CA ASN A 153 -24.10 1.00 3.45
C ASN A 153 -24.24 0.49 2.01
N PHE A 154 -23.15 0.38 1.25
CA PHE A 154 -23.19 -0.05 -0.14
C PHE A 154 -23.82 -1.43 -0.29
N THR A 155 -24.83 -1.53 -1.13
CA THR A 155 -25.63 -2.74 -1.33
C THR A 155 -25.36 -3.37 -2.69
N ASN A 156 -25.81 -4.62 -2.87
CA ASN A 156 -25.77 -5.26 -4.18
C ASN A 156 -26.65 -4.53 -5.22
N ASN A 157 -27.68 -3.81 -4.76
CA ASN A 157 -28.53 -3.02 -5.65
C ASN A 157 -27.79 -1.78 -6.14
N ASP A 158 -27.07 -1.10 -5.26
CA ASP A 158 -26.23 0.06 -5.62
C ASP A 158 -25.15 -0.37 -6.62
N LEU A 159 -24.51 -1.51 -6.36
CA LEU A 159 -23.54 -2.10 -7.29
C LEU A 159 -24.18 -2.43 -8.64
N SER A 160 -25.38 -3.00 -8.66
CA SER A 160 -26.08 -3.30 -9.92
C SER A 160 -26.47 -2.04 -10.69
N ALA A 161 -26.92 -0.99 -10.00
CA ALA A 161 -27.29 0.28 -10.60
C ALA A 161 -26.09 0.98 -11.26
N LEU A 162 -24.95 1.07 -10.55
CA LEU A 162 -23.71 1.63 -11.10
C LEU A 162 -23.23 0.88 -12.34
N MET A 163 -23.49 -0.43 -12.43
CA MET A 163 -23.09 -1.22 -13.59
C MET A 163 -24.02 -1.01 -14.79
N LEU A 164 -25.33 -0.85 -14.56
CA LEU A 164 -26.31 -0.56 -15.61
C LEU A 164 -26.08 0.83 -16.21
N GLU A 165 -25.75 1.83 -15.40
CA GLU A 165 -25.42 3.17 -15.86
C GLU A 165 -24.19 3.18 -16.78
N ASN A 166 -23.27 2.23 -16.61
CA ASN A 166 -22.10 2.05 -17.47
C ASN A 166 -22.39 1.22 -18.74
N GLY A 167 -23.62 0.74 -18.95
CA GLY A 167 -24.06 0.15 -20.22
C GLY A 167 -23.69 -1.32 -20.45
N TYR A 168 -23.40 -2.10 -19.40
CA TYR A 168 -22.89 -3.47 -19.54
C TYR A 168 -23.73 -4.52 -18.81
N ASP A 169 -23.93 -5.71 -19.42
CA ASP A 169 -24.22 -6.95 -18.67
C ASP A 169 -22.93 -7.48 -18.00
N ALA A 170 -22.34 -6.62 -17.16
CA ALA A 170 -21.09 -6.88 -16.49
C ALA A 170 -21.23 -8.01 -15.46
N GLN A 171 -22.44 -8.29 -14.99
CA GLN A 171 -22.70 -9.40 -14.08
C GLN A 171 -22.50 -10.74 -14.78
N ALA A 172 -23.12 -10.93 -15.95
CA ALA A 172 -22.94 -12.15 -16.74
C ALA A 172 -21.49 -12.29 -17.18
N LEU A 173 -20.88 -11.21 -17.69
CA LEU A 173 -19.48 -11.23 -18.14
C LEU A 173 -18.51 -11.60 -17.01
N VAL A 174 -18.61 -10.96 -15.83
CA VAL A 174 -17.74 -11.29 -14.70
C VAL A 174 -17.98 -12.73 -14.24
N LYS A 175 -19.24 -13.18 -14.22
CA LYS A 175 -19.54 -14.56 -13.84
C LYS A 175 -18.93 -15.58 -14.81
N ASP A 176 -18.99 -15.30 -16.11
CA ASP A 176 -18.43 -16.13 -17.18
C ASP A 176 -16.90 -16.14 -17.13
N LYS A 177 -16.26 -14.96 -17.20
CA LYS A 177 -14.80 -14.81 -17.34
C LYS A 177 -14.02 -15.00 -16.05
N VAL A 178 -14.58 -14.56 -14.92
CA VAL A 178 -13.89 -14.60 -13.59
C VAL A 178 -14.36 -15.79 -12.76
N GLY A 179 -15.50 -16.41 -13.10
CA GLY A 179 -16.08 -17.56 -12.37
C GLY A 179 -16.83 -17.20 -11.09
N PHE A 180 -16.68 -15.96 -10.60
CA PHE A 180 -17.37 -15.45 -9.41
C PHE A 180 -18.48 -14.47 -9.77
N SER A 181 -19.55 -14.46 -8.99
CA SER A 181 -20.53 -13.38 -9.12
C SER A 181 -19.95 -12.08 -8.57
N VAL A 182 -20.42 -10.95 -9.09
CA VAL A 182 -20.08 -9.61 -8.58
C VAL A 182 -20.36 -9.50 -7.07
N ARG A 183 -21.46 -10.07 -6.59
CA ARG A 183 -21.80 -10.18 -5.15
C ARG A 183 -20.75 -10.94 -4.36
N THR A 184 -20.23 -12.04 -4.91
CA THR A 184 -19.17 -12.83 -4.29
C THR A 184 -17.86 -12.03 -4.21
N LEU A 185 -17.50 -11.31 -5.27
CA LEU A 185 -16.32 -10.43 -5.27
C LEU A 185 -16.42 -9.34 -4.19
N LEU A 186 -17.58 -8.67 -4.07
CA LEU A 186 -17.83 -7.69 -3.01
C LEU A 186 -17.71 -8.33 -1.61
N SER A 187 -18.33 -9.49 -1.42
CA SER A 187 -18.30 -10.21 -0.14
C SER A 187 -16.87 -10.63 0.25
N ASN A 188 -16.08 -11.09 -0.72
CA ASN A 188 -14.68 -11.45 -0.53
C ASN A 188 -13.82 -10.23 -0.19
N LYS A 189 -14.04 -9.09 -0.87
CA LYS A 189 -13.36 -7.82 -0.57
C LYS A 189 -13.64 -7.39 0.87
N ARG A 190 -14.91 -7.38 1.30
CA ARG A 190 -15.31 -7.05 2.67
C ARG A 190 -14.61 -7.95 3.68
N LEU A 191 -14.71 -9.27 3.50
CA LEU A 191 -14.08 -10.24 4.40
C LEU A 191 -12.56 -10.06 4.49
N MET A 192 -11.90 -9.81 3.35
CA MET A 192 -10.45 -9.58 3.30
C MET A 192 -10.07 -8.34 4.12
N GLU A 193 -10.75 -7.22 3.90
CA GLU A 193 -10.50 -5.98 4.65
C GLU A 193 -10.86 -6.13 6.14
N SER A 194 -11.88 -6.92 6.47
CA SER A 194 -12.19 -7.26 7.87
C SER A 194 -11.05 -8.04 8.52
N LYS A 195 -10.50 -9.07 7.85
CA LYS A 195 -9.34 -9.84 8.34
C LYS A 195 -8.14 -8.93 8.61
N LYS A 196 -7.83 -8.02 7.67
CA LYS A 196 -6.73 -7.05 7.83
C LYS A 196 -6.94 -6.17 9.05
N LYS A 197 -8.13 -5.57 9.19
CA LYS A 197 -8.45 -4.72 10.36
C LYS A 197 -8.40 -5.52 11.68
N ILE A 198 -8.88 -6.76 11.69
CA ILE A 198 -8.86 -7.60 12.90
C ILE A 198 -7.44 -7.96 13.30
N ALA A 199 -6.57 -8.31 12.34
CA ALA A 199 -5.20 -8.75 12.59
C ALA A 199 -4.23 -7.60 12.91
N PHE A 200 -4.46 -6.41 12.36
CA PHE A 200 -3.46 -5.33 12.35
C PHE A 200 -3.94 -4.03 13.00
N THR A 201 -5.11 -4.02 13.63
CA THR A 201 -5.63 -2.86 14.35
C THR A 201 -6.27 -3.26 15.68
N ASP A 202 -6.38 -2.28 16.56
CA ASP A 202 -7.02 -2.36 17.88
C ASP A 202 -8.53 -2.08 17.84
N LYS A 203 -9.13 -1.94 16.65
CA LYS A 203 -10.58 -1.72 16.51
C LYS A 203 -11.37 -2.86 17.13
N SER A 204 -12.49 -2.56 17.77
CA SER A 204 -13.41 -3.59 18.22
C SER A 204 -13.97 -4.38 17.03
N ILE A 205 -14.38 -5.64 17.27
CA ILE A 205 -15.02 -6.47 16.23
C ILE A 205 -16.28 -5.78 15.67
N GLN A 206 -16.98 -5.02 16.52
CA GLN A 206 -18.13 -4.21 16.12
C GLN A 206 -17.75 -3.06 15.18
N GLU A 207 -16.71 -2.28 15.50
CA GLU A 207 -16.21 -1.22 14.61
C GLU A 207 -15.77 -1.79 13.26
N VAL A 208 -15.04 -2.91 13.25
CA VAL A 208 -14.63 -3.57 12.00
C VAL A 208 -15.83 -3.98 11.16
N SER A 209 -16.86 -4.57 11.79
CA SER A 209 -18.11 -4.96 11.12
C SER A 209 -18.71 -3.78 10.37
N TYR A 210 -18.96 -2.66 11.06
CA TYR A 210 -19.59 -1.50 10.44
C TYR A 210 -18.72 -0.85 9.35
N GLU A 211 -17.42 -0.69 9.59
CA GLU A 211 -16.51 -0.09 8.61
C GLU A 211 -16.38 -0.91 7.33
N THR A 212 -16.46 -2.23 7.44
CA THR A 212 -16.36 -3.14 6.27
C THR A 212 -17.71 -3.44 5.61
N GLY A 213 -18.75 -2.69 6.01
CA GLY A 213 -20.05 -2.68 5.33
C GLY A 213 -21.06 -3.71 5.80
N TYR A 214 -20.88 -4.25 7.01
CA TYR A 214 -21.86 -5.10 7.67
C TYR A 214 -22.73 -4.28 8.62
N LYS A 215 -24.04 -4.29 8.40
CA LYS A 215 -25.03 -3.57 9.22
C LYS A 215 -25.31 -4.22 10.58
N ASP A 216 -25.00 -5.51 10.71
CA ASP A 216 -25.24 -6.29 11.92
C ASP A 216 -23.97 -7.05 12.32
N PRO A 217 -23.36 -6.72 13.47
CA PRO A 217 -22.22 -7.44 14.02
C PRO A 217 -22.47 -8.94 14.25
N ALA A 218 -23.68 -9.37 14.59
CA ALA A 218 -23.99 -10.78 14.77
C ALA A 218 -23.94 -11.53 13.43
N TYR A 219 -24.54 -10.96 12.39
CA TYR A 219 -24.40 -11.44 11.02
C TYR A 219 -22.93 -11.50 10.56
N PHE A 220 -22.15 -10.43 10.81
CA PHE A 220 -20.73 -10.41 10.50
C PHE A 220 -19.96 -11.55 11.17
N ASN A 221 -20.15 -11.76 12.48
CA ASN A 221 -19.51 -12.84 13.22
C ASN A 221 -19.82 -14.22 12.62
N ARG A 222 -21.07 -14.47 12.25
CA ARG A 222 -21.48 -15.73 11.61
C ARG A 222 -20.83 -15.91 10.24
N VAL A 223 -20.86 -14.89 9.39
CA VAL A 223 -20.22 -14.93 8.06
C VAL A 223 -18.72 -15.17 8.20
N PHE A 224 -18.06 -14.44 9.09
CA PHE A 224 -16.63 -14.58 9.34
C PHE A 224 -16.29 -15.99 9.82
N LYS A 225 -17.02 -16.52 10.80
CA LYS A 225 -16.82 -17.89 11.31
C LYS A 225 -17.05 -18.94 10.24
N ASN A 226 -18.13 -18.83 9.48
CA ASN A 226 -18.46 -19.80 8.44
C ASN A 226 -17.42 -19.82 7.31
N THR A 227 -16.84 -18.67 6.97
CA THR A 227 -15.85 -18.58 5.89
C THR A 227 -14.43 -18.85 6.34
N THR A 228 -14.08 -18.57 7.60
CA THR A 228 -12.69 -18.68 8.10
C THR A 228 -12.45 -19.84 9.06
N GLY A 229 -13.51 -20.49 9.54
CA GLY A 229 -13.46 -21.55 10.54
C GLY A 229 -13.38 -21.08 12.00
N GLN A 230 -13.19 -19.79 12.24
CA GLN A 230 -12.96 -19.21 13.58
C GLN A 230 -13.70 -17.90 13.76
N THR A 231 -14.04 -17.53 15.00
CA THR A 231 -14.65 -16.22 15.26
C THR A 231 -13.65 -15.08 15.01
N PRO A 232 -14.12 -13.85 14.75
CA PRO A 232 -13.24 -12.69 14.65
C PRO A 232 -12.28 -12.51 15.84
N SER A 233 -12.75 -12.76 17.07
CA SER A 233 -11.90 -12.68 18.26
C SER A 233 -10.83 -13.78 18.27
N GLN A 234 -11.21 -15.03 18.00
CA GLN A 234 -10.25 -16.13 17.89
C GLN A 234 -9.20 -15.88 16.80
N PHE A 235 -9.62 -15.32 15.67
CA PHE A 235 -8.73 -14.91 14.59
C PHE A 235 -7.74 -13.85 15.06
N ARG A 236 -8.17 -12.84 15.82
CA ARG A 236 -7.28 -11.82 16.38
C ARG A 236 -6.23 -12.45 17.31
N ASP A 237 -6.68 -13.29 18.23
CA ASP A 237 -5.83 -13.88 19.26
C ASP A 237 -4.73 -14.74 18.63
N GLY A 238 -5.04 -15.45 17.54
CA GLY A 238 -4.07 -16.26 16.80
C GLY A 238 -3.05 -15.48 15.96
N PHE A 239 -3.21 -14.16 15.78
CA PHE A 239 -2.33 -13.34 14.95
C PHE A 239 -1.29 -12.52 15.73
N ASP A 240 -1.29 -12.59 17.07
CA ASP A 240 -0.40 -11.82 17.95
C ASP A 240 -0.35 -10.33 17.58
N TYR A 241 -1.54 -9.70 17.54
CA TYR A 241 -1.70 -8.32 17.06
C TYR A 241 -0.92 -7.30 17.92
N GLU A 242 -0.66 -7.60 19.19
CA GLU A 242 0.03 -6.69 20.11
C GLU A 242 1.49 -6.47 19.70
N ASN A 243 2.14 -7.52 19.19
CA ASN A 243 3.51 -7.48 18.64
C ASN A 243 3.54 -7.07 17.16
N ARG A 244 2.42 -7.12 16.44
CA ARG A 244 2.32 -6.84 14.99
C ARG A 244 1.62 -5.52 14.64
N ASP A 245 1.36 -4.66 15.62
CA ASP A 245 0.81 -3.32 15.43
C ASP A 245 1.73 -2.49 14.53
N SER A 246 1.42 -2.44 13.23
CA SER A 246 2.16 -1.65 12.24
C SER A 246 1.90 -0.16 12.34
N PHE A 247 1.11 0.27 13.33
CA PHE A 247 0.82 1.66 13.61
C PHE A 247 2.07 2.55 13.54
N THR A 248 3.13 2.18 14.25
CA THR A 248 4.38 2.97 14.30
C THR A 248 5.02 3.10 12.92
N GLN A 249 5.10 1.98 12.18
CA GLN A 249 5.71 1.97 10.85
C GLN A 249 4.87 2.76 9.84
N ASN A 250 3.55 2.54 9.82
CA ASN A 250 2.62 3.25 8.94
C ASN A 250 2.64 4.76 9.22
N LEU A 251 2.69 5.15 10.50
CA LEU A 251 2.78 6.55 10.87
C LEU A 251 4.11 7.17 10.40
N ILE A 252 5.25 6.50 10.64
CA ILE A 252 6.57 6.99 10.17
C ILE A 252 6.58 7.15 8.66
N GLU A 253 6.04 6.21 7.91
CA GLU A 253 6.00 6.27 6.45
C GLU A 253 5.08 7.39 5.96
N LEU A 254 3.92 7.56 6.58
CA LEU A 254 2.99 8.65 6.26
C LEU A 254 3.62 10.02 6.53
N LEU A 255 4.38 10.15 7.62
CA LEU A 255 5.16 11.36 7.92
C LEU A 255 6.21 11.61 6.83
N LYS A 256 7.01 10.61 6.46
CA LYS A 256 8.01 10.72 5.39
C LYS A 256 7.40 11.13 4.06
N GLU A 257 6.22 10.63 3.73
CA GLU A 257 5.55 10.94 2.46
C GLU A 257 4.97 12.35 2.41
N HIS A 258 4.37 12.83 3.51
CA HIS A 258 3.53 14.03 3.46
C HIS A 258 4.03 15.23 4.28
N HIS A 259 5.13 15.11 5.04
CA HIS A 259 5.61 16.20 5.90
C HIS A 259 5.97 17.51 5.17
N LEU A 260 6.19 17.47 3.86
CA LEU A 260 6.50 18.66 3.04
C LEU A 260 5.25 19.50 2.76
N GLU A 261 4.11 18.85 2.53
CA GLU A 261 2.87 19.49 2.08
C GLU A 261 1.85 19.63 3.22
N HIS A 262 1.86 18.70 4.20
CA HIS A 262 0.85 18.60 5.24
C HIS A 262 1.44 18.59 6.64
N ARG A 263 1.03 19.55 7.47
CA ARG A 263 1.48 19.71 8.87
C ARG A 263 0.36 19.58 9.91
N ALA A 264 -0.89 19.58 9.45
CA ALA A 264 -2.06 19.53 10.32
C ALA A 264 -2.34 18.09 10.78
N LEU A 265 -2.72 17.92 12.05
CA LEU A 265 -2.85 16.60 12.69
C LEU A 265 -4.06 15.82 12.17
N ASP A 266 -5.13 16.52 11.82
CA ASP A 266 -6.34 16.01 11.19
C ASP A 266 -6.04 15.28 9.87
N PHE A 267 -5.16 15.83 9.03
CA PHE A 267 -4.71 15.14 7.82
C PHE A 267 -4.16 13.72 8.12
N TYR A 268 -3.27 13.60 9.09
CA TYR A 268 -2.68 12.30 9.45
C TYR A 268 -3.70 11.39 10.14
N ALA A 269 -4.61 11.95 10.93
CA ALA A 269 -5.70 11.22 11.56
C ALA A 269 -6.62 10.57 10.53
N ASP A 270 -7.02 11.34 9.51
CA ASP A 270 -7.84 10.86 8.41
C ASP A 270 -7.13 9.77 7.60
N LYS A 271 -5.85 9.97 7.26
CA LYS A 271 -5.05 8.96 6.54
C LYS A 271 -4.85 7.67 7.35
N MET A 272 -4.87 7.76 8.68
CA MET A 272 -4.79 6.60 9.58
C MET A 272 -6.17 6.03 9.96
N ASN A 273 -7.27 6.61 9.45
CA ASN A 273 -8.65 6.25 9.79
C ASN A 273 -8.91 6.27 11.30
N LEU A 274 -8.43 7.32 11.97
CA LEU A 274 -8.56 7.55 13.41
C LEU A 274 -9.03 8.99 13.64
N SER A 275 -9.72 9.24 14.76
CA SER A 275 -9.89 10.61 15.22
C SER A 275 -8.55 11.21 15.65
N VAL A 276 -8.39 12.53 15.59
CA VAL A 276 -7.17 13.23 16.07
C VAL A 276 -6.83 12.84 17.51
N LYS A 277 -7.86 12.68 18.35
CA LYS A 277 -7.72 12.25 19.76
C LYS A 277 -7.19 10.82 19.86
N ALA A 278 -7.76 9.88 19.10
CA ALA A 278 -7.33 8.49 19.11
C ALA A 278 -5.91 8.33 18.58
N LEU A 279 -5.59 8.97 17.45
CA LEU A 279 -4.25 8.98 16.87
C LEU A 279 -3.24 9.54 17.88
N SER A 280 -3.50 10.72 18.44
CA SER A 280 -2.61 11.35 19.42
C SER A 280 -2.37 10.49 20.67
N LYS A 281 -3.40 9.78 21.16
CA LYS A 281 -3.28 8.85 22.28
C LYS A 281 -2.39 7.67 21.91
N LYS A 282 -2.64 7.04 20.75
CA LYS A 282 -1.88 5.87 20.28
C LYS A 282 -0.42 6.22 19.97
N THR A 283 -0.16 7.38 19.35
CA THR A 283 1.21 7.89 19.11
C THR A 283 1.98 8.06 20.42
N ARG A 284 1.38 8.69 21.43
CA ARG A 284 2.04 8.85 22.74
C ARG A 284 2.33 7.51 23.39
N ALA A 285 1.37 6.59 23.39
CA ALA A 285 1.52 5.28 24.02
C ALA A 285 2.60 4.42 23.36
N LYS A 286 2.68 4.42 22.02
CA LYS A 286 3.57 3.53 21.25
C LYS A 286 4.94 4.12 20.95
N MET A 287 5.05 5.44 20.81
CA MET A 287 6.27 6.11 20.34
C MET A 287 6.89 7.07 21.37
N ASN A 288 6.26 7.23 22.53
CA ASN A 288 6.67 8.16 23.58
C ASN A 288 6.91 9.60 23.07
N ALA A 289 6.14 10.02 22.06
CA ALA A 289 6.23 11.32 21.41
C ALA A 289 4.85 11.82 20.98
N SER A 290 4.70 13.13 20.79
CA SER A 290 3.46 13.69 20.20
C SER A 290 3.52 13.65 18.67
N LEU A 291 2.37 13.50 18.01
CA LEU A 291 2.29 13.52 16.55
C LEU A 291 2.91 14.80 15.95
N GLY A 292 2.61 15.97 16.51
CA GLY A 292 3.20 17.23 16.08
C GLY A 292 4.73 17.26 16.23
N GLN A 293 5.28 16.61 17.26
CA GLN A 293 6.73 16.49 17.42
C GLN A 293 7.34 15.59 16.34
N LEU A 294 6.69 14.46 16.01
CA LEU A 294 7.16 13.57 14.95
C LEU A 294 7.16 14.25 13.57
N ILE A 295 6.11 15.00 13.24
CA ILE A 295 6.04 15.82 12.01
C ILE A 295 7.22 16.80 11.95
N ARG A 296 7.45 17.54 13.04
CA ARG A 296 8.56 18.51 13.09
C ARG A 296 9.92 17.83 12.96
N ASN A 297 10.12 16.68 13.61
CA ASN A 297 11.36 15.92 13.52
C ASN A 297 11.64 15.47 12.08
N GLU A 298 10.62 15.02 11.36
CA GLU A 298 10.77 14.62 9.95
C GLU A 298 11.12 15.83 9.06
N VAL A 299 10.44 16.97 9.25
CA VAL A 299 10.79 18.23 8.55
C VAL A 299 12.25 18.61 8.81
N ILE A 300 12.72 18.55 10.07
CA ILE A 300 14.11 18.86 10.43
C ILE A 300 15.09 17.85 9.83
N SER A 301 14.75 16.56 9.82
CA SER A 301 15.56 15.51 9.20
C SER A 301 15.76 15.78 7.70
N THR A 302 14.68 16.04 6.97
CA THR A 302 14.72 16.41 5.55
C THR A 302 15.47 17.73 5.35
N SER A 303 15.28 18.73 6.22
CA SER A 303 16.01 20.00 6.16
C SER A 303 17.52 19.78 6.20
N LYS A 304 18.00 18.98 7.17
CA LYS A 304 19.43 18.65 7.31
C LYS A 304 19.97 17.93 6.08
N ARG A 305 19.21 17.00 5.52
CA ARG A 305 19.57 16.26 4.30
C ARG A 305 19.70 17.19 3.10
N LEU A 306 18.73 18.09 2.88
CA LEU A 306 18.76 19.02 1.74
C LEU A 306 19.88 20.06 1.89
N LEU A 307 20.07 20.62 3.08
CA LEU A 307 21.18 21.55 3.34
C LEU A 307 22.55 20.90 3.15
N SER A 308 22.64 19.58 3.38
CA SER A 308 23.85 18.78 3.16
C SER A 308 24.18 18.53 1.69
N GLN A 309 23.26 18.81 0.76
CA GLN A 309 23.41 18.63 -0.69
C GLN A 309 23.67 19.96 -1.41
N ASP A 310 24.22 20.95 -0.71
CA ASP A 310 24.53 22.29 -1.21
C ASP A 310 23.39 23.14 -1.75
N ALA A 311 22.14 22.69 -1.63
CA ALA A 311 20.95 23.48 -1.95
C ALA A 311 20.97 24.86 -1.25
N SER A 312 20.43 25.88 -1.92
CA SER A 312 20.32 27.21 -1.33
C SER A 312 19.30 27.19 -0.18
N ILE A 313 19.50 28.00 0.85
CA ILE A 313 18.59 28.06 2.00
C ILE A 313 17.17 28.44 1.56
N LYS A 314 17.08 29.29 0.53
CA LYS A 314 15.82 29.72 -0.08
C LYS A 314 15.09 28.55 -0.75
N ASP A 315 15.79 27.76 -1.56
CA ASP A 315 15.20 26.59 -2.23
C ASP A 315 14.77 25.51 -1.22
N VAL A 316 15.59 25.29 -0.19
CA VAL A 316 15.24 24.37 0.90
C VAL A 316 13.98 24.83 1.63
N ALA A 317 13.86 26.12 1.93
CA ALA A 317 12.67 26.66 2.59
C ALA A 317 11.39 26.39 1.77
N TYR A 318 11.42 26.71 0.47
CA TYR A 318 10.27 26.48 -0.40
C TYR A 318 9.95 25.00 -0.59
N ALA A 319 10.97 24.14 -0.76
CA ALA A 319 10.77 22.70 -0.88
C ALA A 319 10.14 22.07 0.37
N LEU A 320 10.34 22.68 1.54
CA LEU A 320 9.74 22.26 2.81
C LEU A 320 8.38 22.93 3.08
N GLY A 321 7.84 23.68 2.13
CA GLY A 321 6.54 24.36 2.25
C GLY A 321 6.55 25.60 3.15
N PHE A 322 7.70 26.26 3.34
CA PHE A 322 7.74 27.59 3.97
C PHE A 322 7.54 28.67 2.91
N GLU A 323 6.65 29.62 3.19
CA GLU A 323 6.44 30.80 2.31
C GLU A 323 7.64 31.73 2.28
N GLU A 324 8.44 31.75 3.35
CA GLU A 324 9.60 32.62 3.48
C GLU A 324 10.82 31.90 4.06
N ALA A 325 12.00 32.16 3.49
CA ALA A 325 13.27 31.61 3.96
C ALA A 325 13.63 32.02 5.39
N ASN A 326 13.15 33.18 5.85
CA ASN A 326 13.34 33.65 7.22
C ASN A 326 12.56 32.77 8.21
N HIS A 327 11.29 32.44 7.91
CA HIS A 327 10.49 31.53 8.73
C HIS A 327 11.15 30.15 8.86
N PHE A 328 11.67 29.62 7.75
CA PHE A 328 12.45 28.38 7.78
C PHE A 328 13.70 28.50 8.66
N SER A 329 14.45 29.60 8.53
CA SER A 329 15.68 29.81 9.29
C SER A 329 15.44 29.89 10.80
N HIS A 330 14.37 30.58 11.23
CA HIS A 330 13.93 30.60 12.61
C HIS A 330 13.49 29.22 13.10
N PHE A 331 12.66 28.53 12.32
CA PHE A 331 12.24 27.16 12.63
C PHE A 331 13.45 26.24 12.81
N PHE A 332 14.37 26.20 11.85
CA PHE A 332 15.54 25.33 11.88
C PHE A 332 16.45 25.65 13.08
N LYS A 333 16.69 26.94 13.38
CA LYS A 333 17.46 27.36 14.55
C LYS A 333 16.82 26.89 15.85
N ASN A 334 15.50 27.05 15.99
CA ASN A 334 14.78 26.68 17.21
C ASN A 334 14.87 25.19 17.53
N TYR A 335 14.93 24.32 16.51
CA TYR A 335 14.95 22.86 16.71
C TYR A 335 16.33 22.21 16.58
N THR A 336 17.32 22.90 16.00
CA THR A 336 18.68 22.35 15.83
C THR A 336 19.75 23.11 16.61
N GLY A 337 19.42 24.27 17.19
CA GLY A 337 20.34 25.16 17.87
C GLY A 337 21.28 25.95 16.94
N ASN A 338 21.26 25.70 15.63
CA ASN A 338 22.13 26.35 14.65
C ASN A 338 21.29 26.94 13.52
N THR A 339 21.71 28.07 12.93
CA THR A 339 21.04 28.54 11.71
C THR A 339 21.32 27.60 10.53
N PRO A 340 20.50 27.58 9.47
CA PRO A 340 20.81 26.81 8.26
C PRO A 340 22.19 27.16 7.68
N THR A 341 22.58 28.43 7.75
CA THR A 341 23.91 28.92 7.33
C THR A 341 25.01 28.30 8.17
N ASP A 342 24.91 28.38 9.50
CA ASP A 342 25.91 27.81 10.41
C ASP A 342 26.02 26.29 10.24
N TYR A 343 24.89 25.62 9.99
CA TYR A 343 24.83 24.19 9.76
C TYR A 343 25.56 23.78 8.48
N LYS A 344 25.41 24.56 7.38
CA LYS A 344 26.21 24.35 6.15
C LYS A 344 27.70 24.56 6.42
N ILE A 345 28.08 25.67 7.08
CA ILE A 345 29.50 26.01 7.33
C ILE A 345 30.19 24.96 8.18
N LYS A 346 29.56 24.45 9.24
CA LYS A 346 30.15 23.42 10.10
C LYS A 346 30.52 22.15 9.33
N LYS A 347 29.71 21.74 8.34
CA LYS A 347 30.01 20.57 7.49
C LYS A 347 31.21 20.79 6.58
N TYR A 348 31.43 22.01 6.08
CA TYR A 348 32.60 22.31 5.24
C TYR A 348 33.94 22.28 6.03
N ASN A 349 33.88 22.34 7.36
CA ASN A 349 35.04 22.42 8.24
C ASN A 349 35.26 21.16 9.10
N SER A 350 34.56 20.05 8.79
CA SER A 350 34.63 18.74 9.44
C SER A 350 34.65 17.65 8.39
#